data_AF-A0A5B9D899-F1
#
_entry.id   AF-A0A5B9D899-F1
#
_cell.length_a   1.000
_cell.length_b   1.000
_cell.length_c   1.000
_cell.angle_alpha   90.00
_cell.angle_beta   90.00
_cell.angle_gamma   90.00
#
_symmetry.space_group_name_H-M   'P 1'
#
loop_
_entity.id
_entity.type
_entity.pdbx_description
1 polymer ?
#
loop_
_entity_poly.entity_id
_entity_poly.type
_entity_poly.pdbx_seq_one_letter_code
_entity_poly.pdbx_strand_id
1 'polypeptide(L)'
;MSLSLLIKDEFKGFYKSKVMVVLWIGMPLISLFLHYLQPDTEGIPISIFVGLMVSSLSGTLASVMISTTIVSEKDRHVYDLFLIRPVKRWNLMFAKLIAVYLCIMIATLLSVLIGIILDLIKTDIPIETLLDGVWDSLTISLSAMAISCSISILIGILVNSTMLAVILAIYLGNQLSLIAVLPGIFFESINTIAYALIIGLILTFLVNLVTVLVLQRKSL
;
A
#
# COMPACT_ATOMS: atom_id res chain seq x y z
N MET A 1 -15.77 -18.72 -12.66
CA MET A 1 -14.41 -18.19 -12.87
C MET A 1 -13.68 -18.22 -11.53
N SER A 2 -12.45 -18.73 -11.46
CA SER A 2 -11.71 -18.84 -10.19
C SER A 2 -11.16 -17.49 -9.74
N LEU A 3 -11.05 -17.27 -8.43
CA LEU A 3 -10.48 -16.04 -7.84
C LEU A 3 -9.06 -15.77 -8.37
N SER A 4 -8.27 -16.84 -8.56
CA SER A 4 -6.90 -16.76 -9.05
C SER A 4 -6.80 -16.16 -10.46
N LEU A 5 -7.74 -16.48 -11.36
CA LEU A 5 -7.77 -15.90 -12.71
C LEU A 5 -8.06 -14.40 -12.67
N LEU A 6 -9.01 -13.96 -11.83
CA LEU A 6 -9.33 -12.54 -11.65
C LEU A 6 -8.13 -11.76 -11.10
N ILE A 7 -7.45 -12.30 -10.09
CA ILE A 7 -6.24 -11.68 -9.54
C ILE A 7 -5.17 -11.54 -10.63
N LYS A 8 -4.96 -12.58 -11.43
CA LYS A 8 -3.97 -12.57 -12.51
C LYS A 8 -4.30 -11.55 -13.61
N ASP A 9 -5.58 -11.43 -13.96
CA ASP A 9 -6.05 -10.48 -14.97
C ASP A 9 -5.89 -9.03 -14.48
N GLU A 10 -6.31 -8.73 -13.24
CA GLU A 10 -6.12 -7.42 -12.61
C GLU A 10 -4.63 -7.08 -12.50
N PHE A 11 -3.81 -8.02 -11.99
CA PHE A 11 -2.37 -7.81 -11.86
C PHE A 11 -1.71 -7.54 -13.21
N LYS A 12 -2.09 -8.24 -14.28
CA LYS A 12 -1.59 -7.98 -15.64
C LYS A 12 -2.03 -6.62 -16.17
N GLY A 13 -3.23 -6.16 -15.81
CA GLY A 13 -3.71 -4.81 -16.08
C GLY A 13 -2.86 -3.75 -15.39
N PHE A 14 -2.63 -3.89 -14.09
CA PHE A 14 -1.80 -2.97 -13.30
C PHE A 14 -0.34 -2.98 -13.76
N TYR A 15 0.26 -4.15 -13.97
CA TYR A 15 1.65 -4.28 -14.42
C TYR A 15 1.94 -3.52 -15.72
N LYS A 16 0.98 -3.51 -16.67
CA LYS A 16 1.12 -2.81 -17.95
C LYS A 16 0.76 -1.32 -17.90
N SER A 17 0.23 -0.85 -16.78
CA SER A 17 -0.19 0.55 -16.63
C SER A 17 1.04 1.46 -16.60
N LYS A 18 0.96 2.60 -17.33
CA LYS A 18 1.98 3.64 -17.29
C LYS A 18 2.24 4.14 -15.86
N VAL A 19 1.17 4.21 -15.04
CA VAL A 19 1.26 4.61 -13.63
C VAL A 19 2.15 3.66 -12.85
N MET A 20 2.04 2.35 -13.12
CA MET A 20 2.81 1.34 -12.39
C MET A 20 4.28 1.36 -12.78
N VAL A 21 4.58 1.54 -14.06
CA VAL A 21 5.96 1.71 -14.55
C VAL A 21 6.62 2.93 -13.90
N VAL A 22 5.89 4.05 -13.81
CA VAL A 22 6.36 5.26 -13.11
C VAL A 22 6.57 4.99 -11.63
N LEU A 23 5.71 4.21 -10.98
CA LEU A 23 5.87 3.82 -9.57
C LEU A 23 7.10 2.95 -9.33
N TRP A 24 7.30 1.94 -10.18
CA TRP A 24 8.41 0.98 -10.10
C TRP A 24 9.77 1.61 -10.34
N ILE A 25 9.84 2.62 -11.20
CA ILE A 25 11.09 3.35 -11.46
C ILE A 25 11.20 4.53 -10.49
N GLY A 26 10.10 5.22 -10.21
CA GLY A 26 10.05 6.44 -9.42
C GLY A 26 10.38 6.22 -7.95
N MET A 27 9.88 5.15 -7.31
CA MET A 27 10.22 4.87 -5.90
C MET A 27 11.73 4.60 -5.70
N PRO A 28 12.36 3.70 -6.47
CA PRO A 28 13.82 3.58 -6.56
C PRO A 28 14.57 4.88 -6.81
N LEU A 29 14.11 5.70 -7.75
CA LEU A 29 14.75 6.97 -8.07
C LEU A 29 14.69 7.95 -6.89
N ILE A 30 13.61 7.96 -6.12
CA ILE A 30 13.50 8.78 -4.91
C ILE A 30 14.57 8.35 -3.89
N SER A 31 14.80 7.05 -3.70
CA SER A 31 15.87 6.54 -2.84
C SER A 31 17.26 7.06 -3.27
N LEU A 32 17.57 6.98 -4.56
CA LEU A 32 18.82 7.53 -5.13
C LEU A 32 18.92 9.05 -4.99
N PHE A 33 17.81 9.77 -5.17
CA PHE A 33 17.78 11.21 -5.05
C PHE A 33 18.02 11.65 -3.60
N LEU A 34 17.40 10.98 -2.63
CA LEU A 34 17.60 11.24 -1.20
C LEU A 34 19.05 10.99 -0.78
N HIS A 35 19.66 9.93 -1.29
CA HIS A 35 21.07 9.64 -1.09
C HIS A 35 22.00 10.76 -1.57
N TYR A 36 21.66 11.40 -2.69
CA TYR A 36 22.45 12.50 -3.24
C TYR A 36 22.22 13.80 -2.46
N LEU A 37 21.00 14.03 -1.98
CA LEU A 37 20.63 15.25 -1.25
C LEU A 37 21.21 15.30 0.17
N GLN A 38 21.35 14.13 0.81
CA GLN A 38 21.80 14.04 2.19
C GLN A 38 22.84 12.92 2.35
N PRO A 39 24.12 13.20 1.98
CA PRO A 39 25.21 12.23 2.07
C PRO A 39 25.70 11.97 3.51
N ASP A 40 25.50 12.93 4.43
CA ASP A 40 25.85 12.81 5.84
C ASP A 40 24.58 12.66 6.68
N THR A 41 24.09 11.44 6.81
CA THR A 41 23.12 11.10 7.86
C THR A 41 23.91 10.92 9.16
N GLU A 42 23.56 11.69 10.20
CA GLU A 42 24.18 11.70 11.54
C GLU A 42 24.06 10.34 12.29
N GLY A 43 24.63 9.26 11.73
CA GLY A 43 24.59 7.90 12.27
C GLY A 43 23.35 7.08 11.92
N ILE A 44 22.39 7.60 11.17
CA ILE A 44 21.18 6.86 10.74
C ILE A 44 21.41 6.19 9.37
N PRO A 45 21.24 4.86 9.23
CA PRO A 45 21.30 4.19 7.93
C PRO A 45 20.31 4.78 6.91
N ILE A 46 20.76 4.98 5.67
CA ILE A 46 19.93 5.57 4.61
C ILE A 46 18.79 4.62 4.25
N SER A 47 18.99 3.31 4.34
CA SER A 47 17.96 2.28 4.14
C SER A 47 16.76 2.43 5.07
N ILE A 48 16.98 2.76 6.35
CA ILE A 48 15.90 2.96 7.33
C ILE A 48 15.12 4.23 6.98
N PHE A 49 15.83 5.32 6.69
CA PHE A 49 15.21 6.59 6.32
C PHE A 49 14.40 6.48 5.02
N VAL A 50 14.98 5.88 3.99
CA VAL A 50 14.29 5.58 2.73
C VAL A 50 13.11 4.66 2.98
N GLY A 51 13.25 3.64 3.82
CA GLY A 51 12.16 2.72 4.18
C GLY A 51 10.96 3.43 4.78
N LEU A 52 11.19 4.34 5.73
CA LEU A 52 10.13 5.14 6.37
C LEU A 52 9.47 6.12 5.39
N MET A 53 10.25 6.80 4.56
CA MET A 53 9.72 7.72 3.55
C MET A 53 8.89 6.99 2.49
N VAL A 54 9.45 5.90 1.94
CA VAL A 54 8.78 5.06 0.94
C VAL A 54 7.52 4.43 1.51
N SER A 55 7.49 4.07 2.80
CA SER A 55 6.30 3.59 3.50
C SER A 55 5.13 4.58 3.45
N SER A 56 5.39 5.86 3.71
CA SER A 56 4.34 6.90 3.68
C SER A 56 3.81 7.15 2.26
N LEU A 57 4.71 7.12 1.27
CA LEU A 57 4.37 7.30 -0.14
C LEU A 57 3.62 6.09 -0.72
N SER A 58 3.98 4.88 -0.30
CA SER A 58 3.34 3.66 -0.80
C SER A 58 1.89 3.54 -0.33
N GLY A 59 1.59 3.88 0.92
CA GLY A 59 0.22 3.88 1.44
C GLY A 59 -0.69 4.89 0.72
N THR A 60 -0.20 6.11 0.50
CA THR A 60 -0.96 7.14 -0.24
C THR A 60 -1.20 6.75 -1.69
N LEU A 61 -0.19 6.23 -2.39
CA LEU A 61 -0.33 5.80 -3.78
C LEU A 61 -1.23 4.58 -3.93
N ALA A 62 -1.16 3.62 -3.00
CA ALA A 62 -2.07 2.48 -2.95
C ALA A 62 -3.52 2.94 -2.80
N SER A 63 -3.72 3.90 -1.89
CA SER A 63 -5.02 4.46 -1.59
C SER A 63 -5.66 5.15 -2.80
N VAL A 64 -4.89 5.99 -3.49
CA VAL A 64 -5.34 6.68 -4.70
C VAL A 64 -5.60 5.71 -5.85
N MET A 65 -4.72 4.73 -6.07
CA MET A 65 -4.85 3.79 -7.19
C MET A 65 -6.11 2.94 -7.09
N ILE A 66 -6.40 2.41 -5.90
CA ILE A 66 -7.58 1.57 -5.68
C ILE A 66 -8.87 2.40 -5.76
N SER A 67 -8.91 3.56 -5.09
CA SER A 67 -10.12 4.39 -5.07
C SER A 67 -10.47 4.90 -6.47
N THR A 68 -9.48 5.39 -7.24
CA THR A 68 -9.70 5.89 -8.60
C THR A 68 -10.11 4.80 -9.58
N THR A 69 -9.50 3.61 -9.50
CA THR A 69 -9.84 2.49 -10.39
C THR A 69 -11.29 2.06 -10.16
N ILE A 70 -11.72 1.86 -8.92
CA ILE A 70 -13.11 1.49 -8.59
C ILE A 70 -14.10 2.53 -9.09
N VAL A 71 -13.84 3.81 -8.82
CA VAL A 71 -14.77 4.87 -9.23
C VAL A 71 -14.81 5.01 -10.76
N SER A 72 -13.67 4.92 -11.44
CA SER A 72 -13.61 5.00 -12.89
C SER A 72 -14.30 3.82 -13.58
N GLU A 73 -14.25 2.62 -13.01
CA GLU A 73 -14.94 1.44 -13.53
C GLU A 73 -16.45 1.52 -13.33
N LYS A 74 -16.89 2.11 -12.22
CA LYS A 74 -18.30 2.41 -11.97
C LYS A 74 -18.83 3.45 -12.95
N ASP A 75 -18.09 4.54 -13.15
CA ASP A 75 -18.46 5.60 -14.11
C ASP A 75 -18.55 5.09 -15.54
N ARG A 76 -17.71 4.10 -15.89
CA ARG A 76 -17.71 3.43 -17.21
C ARG A 76 -18.67 2.24 -17.29
N HIS A 77 -19.49 1.99 -16.28
CA HIS A 77 -20.45 0.87 -16.24
C HIS A 77 -19.81 -0.51 -16.47
N VAL A 78 -18.53 -0.68 -16.14
CA VAL A 78 -17.81 -1.94 -16.36
C VAL A 78 -18.36 -3.04 -15.44
N TYR A 79 -18.85 -2.66 -14.26
CA TYR A 79 -19.47 -3.61 -13.32
C TYR A 79 -20.75 -4.25 -13.86
N ASP A 80 -21.49 -3.59 -14.75
CA ASP A 80 -22.69 -4.14 -15.37
C ASP A 80 -22.37 -5.35 -16.24
N LEU A 81 -21.21 -5.34 -16.91
CA LEU A 81 -20.72 -6.48 -17.69
C LEU A 81 -20.39 -7.69 -16.81
N PHE A 82 -19.99 -7.44 -15.56
CA PHE A 82 -19.71 -8.50 -14.58
C PHE A 82 -20.97 -9.02 -13.88
N LEU A 83 -22.09 -8.27 -13.88
CA LEU A 83 -23.39 -8.74 -13.36
C LEU A 83 -24.00 -9.83 -14.26
N ILE A 84 -23.69 -9.82 -15.56
CA ILE A 84 -24.17 -10.82 -16.52
C ILE A 84 -23.38 -12.14 -16.37
N ARG A 85 -22.18 -12.11 -15.79
CA ARG A 85 -21.36 -13.31 -15.51
C ARG A 85 -21.60 -13.78 -14.07
N PRO A 86 -21.53 -15.09 -13.77
CA PRO A 86 -21.73 -15.63 -12.42
C PRO A 86 -20.47 -15.42 -11.55
N VAL A 87 -20.07 -14.17 -11.34
CA VAL A 87 -18.93 -13.79 -10.52
C VAL A 87 -19.43 -13.12 -9.24
N LYS A 88 -19.03 -13.64 -8.09
CA LYS A 88 -19.35 -13.00 -6.80
C LYS A 88 -18.67 -11.62 -6.77
N ARG A 89 -19.44 -10.55 -6.55
CA ARG A 89 -18.93 -9.16 -6.54
C ARG A 89 -17.73 -8.93 -5.61
N TRP A 90 -17.68 -9.74 -4.56
CA TRP A 90 -16.65 -9.75 -3.53
C TRP A 90 -15.31 -10.25 -4.02
N ASN A 91 -15.33 -11.25 -4.91
CA ASN A 91 -14.13 -11.75 -5.54
C ASN A 91 -13.48 -10.69 -6.43
N LEU A 92 -14.27 -9.77 -7.01
CA LEU A 92 -13.75 -8.64 -7.80
C LEU A 92 -13.01 -7.66 -6.89
N MET A 93 -13.60 -7.28 -5.76
CA MET A 93 -12.97 -6.35 -4.81
C MET A 93 -11.69 -6.94 -4.20
N PHE A 94 -11.74 -8.20 -3.76
CA PHE A 94 -10.54 -8.88 -3.24
C PHE A 94 -9.46 -9.05 -4.31
N ALA A 95 -9.83 -9.32 -5.56
CA ALA A 95 -8.86 -9.42 -6.65
C ALA A 95 -8.11 -8.10 -6.86
N LYS A 96 -8.82 -6.95 -6.83
CA LYS A 96 -8.21 -5.62 -6.94
C LYS A 96 -7.32 -5.29 -5.75
N LEU A 97 -7.78 -5.59 -4.53
CA LEU A 97 -6.99 -5.40 -3.31
C LEU A 97 -5.64 -6.10 -3.43
N ILE A 98 -5.67 -7.40 -3.74
CA ILE A 98 -4.48 -8.25 -3.79
C ILE A 98 -3.56 -7.82 -4.93
N ALA A 99 -4.12 -7.51 -6.11
CA ALA A 99 -3.33 -7.07 -7.25
C ALA A 99 -2.56 -5.78 -6.96
N VAL A 100 -3.22 -4.74 -6.43
CA VAL A 100 -2.57 -3.47 -6.11
C VAL A 100 -1.60 -3.61 -4.94
N TYR A 101 -1.99 -4.33 -3.89
CA TYR A 101 -1.12 -4.57 -2.74
C TYR A 101 0.19 -5.26 -3.14
N LEU A 102 0.13 -6.34 -3.94
CA LEU A 102 1.32 -7.02 -4.45
C LEU A 102 2.17 -6.13 -5.35
N CYS A 103 1.54 -5.36 -6.23
CA CYS A 103 2.21 -4.42 -7.12
C CYS A 103 3.06 -3.40 -6.36
N ILE A 104 2.49 -2.81 -5.30
CA ILE A 104 3.18 -1.78 -4.53
C ILE A 104 4.18 -2.41 -3.55
N MET A 105 3.89 -3.58 -2.98
CA MET A 105 4.85 -4.35 -2.19
C MET A 105 6.14 -4.65 -2.96
N ILE A 106 6.03 -5.01 -4.24
CA ILE A 106 7.21 -5.21 -5.10
C ILE A 106 7.97 -3.89 -5.30
N ALA A 107 7.25 -2.77 -5.48
CA ALA A 107 7.87 -1.45 -5.65
C ALA A 107 8.63 -1.00 -4.38
N THR A 108 8.05 -1.21 -3.20
CA THR A 108 8.69 -0.88 -1.93
C THR A 108 9.91 -1.75 -1.68
N LEU A 109 9.81 -3.06 -1.95
CA LEU A 109 10.96 -3.98 -1.86
C LEU A 109 12.11 -3.56 -2.78
N LEU A 110 11.82 -3.18 -4.03
CA LEU A 110 12.85 -2.68 -4.96
C LEU A 110 13.52 -1.40 -4.45
N SER A 111 12.76 -0.48 -3.88
CA SER A 111 13.28 0.77 -3.33
C SER A 111 14.19 0.54 -2.11
N VAL A 112 13.74 -0.33 -1.19
CA VAL A 112 14.51 -0.72 0.00
C VAL A 112 15.79 -1.45 -0.39
N LEU A 113 15.74 -2.36 -1.38
CA LEU A 113 16.93 -3.05 -1.89
C LEU A 113 17.99 -2.07 -2.40
N ILE A 114 17.58 -1.03 -3.12
CA ILE A 114 18.50 0.02 -3.58
C ILE A 114 19.07 0.80 -2.39
N GLY A 115 18.26 1.09 -1.38
CA GLY A 115 18.73 1.70 -0.12
C GLY A 115 19.83 0.87 0.56
N ILE A 116 19.64 -0.45 0.66
CA ILE A 116 20.64 -1.37 1.24
C ILE A 116 21.93 -1.38 0.41
N ILE A 117 21.82 -1.44 -0.92
CA ILE A 117 23.00 -1.41 -1.80
C ILE A 117 23.81 -0.13 -1.58
N LEU A 118 23.14 1.02 -1.40
CA LEU A 118 23.80 2.29 -1.14
C LEU A 118 24.47 2.33 0.24
N ASP A 119 23.82 1.77 1.27
CA ASP A 119 24.40 1.69 2.62
C ASP A 119 25.65 0.81 2.66
N LEU A 120 25.65 -0.33 1.96
CA LEU A 120 26.80 -1.25 1.86
C LEU A 120 28.02 -0.63 1.16
N ILE A 121 27.80 0.34 0.26
CA ILE A 121 28.89 1.02 -0.46
C ILE A 121 29.54 2.11 0.39
N LYS A 122 28.79 2.73 1.30
CA LYS A 122 29.17 4.01 1.92
C LYS A 122 29.40 3.95 3.43
N THR A 123 28.82 2.98 4.14
CA THR A 123 28.82 2.99 5.60
C THR A 123 29.39 1.69 6.15
N ASP A 124 30.36 1.80 7.07
CA ASP A 124 30.94 0.68 7.84
C ASP A 124 30.00 0.23 8.98
N ILE A 125 28.69 0.16 8.72
CA ILE A 125 27.70 -0.27 9.72
C ILE A 125 27.62 -1.81 9.69
N PRO A 126 27.60 -2.49 10.84
CA PRO A 126 27.45 -3.94 10.89
C PRO A 126 26.13 -4.38 10.25
N ILE A 127 26.23 -5.36 9.35
CA ILE A 127 25.14 -5.90 8.52
C ILE A 127 23.94 -6.36 9.36
N GLU A 128 24.17 -6.87 10.56
CA GLU A 128 23.11 -7.33 11.48
C GLU A 128 22.16 -6.20 11.88
N THR A 129 22.70 -5.03 12.24
CA THR A 129 21.89 -3.86 12.63
C THR A 129 21.11 -3.25 11.46
N LEU A 130 21.65 -3.34 10.23
CA LEU A 130 20.98 -2.90 9.02
C LEU A 130 19.78 -3.79 8.69
N LEU A 131 19.97 -5.12 8.79
CA LEU A 131 18.91 -6.08 8.50
C LEU A 131 17.73 -5.93 9.47
N ASP A 132 17.99 -5.78 10.76
CA ASP A 132 16.94 -5.62 11.76
C ASP A 132 16.13 -4.33 11.53
N GLY A 133 16.80 -3.20 11.32
CA GLY A 133 16.11 -1.92 11.04
C GLY A 133 15.31 -1.91 9.74
N VAL A 134 15.78 -2.62 8.72
CA VAL A 134 15.04 -2.80 7.46
C VAL A 134 13.80 -3.67 7.67
N TRP A 135 13.90 -4.77 8.42
CA TRP A 135 12.76 -5.63 8.71
C TRP A 135 11.65 -4.90 9.45
N ASP A 136 12.02 -4.06 10.41
CA ASP A 136 11.09 -3.24 11.17
C ASP A 136 10.37 -2.24 10.25
N SER A 137 11.14 -1.51 9.46
CA SER A 137 10.62 -0.51 8.53
C SER A 137 9.71 -1.15 7.47
N LEU A 138 10.10 -2.30 6.93
CA LEU A 138 9.31 -3.03 5.94
C LEU A 138 7.99 -3.52 6.55
N THR A 139 8.04 -4.09 7.75
CA THR A 139 6.85 -4.64 8.43
C THR A 139 5.83 -3.55 8.75
N ILE A 140 6.31 -2.41 9.25
CA ILE A 140 5.47 -1.22 9.49
C ILE A 140 4.87 -0.73 8.16
N SER A 141 5.66 -0.69 7.08
CA SER A 141 5.16 -0.24 5.78
C SER A 141 4.07 -1.14 5.20
N LEU A 142 4.25 -2.46 5.31
CA LEU A 142 3.29 -3.43 4.76
C LEU A 142 1.97 -3.39 5.53
N SER A 143 2.02 -3.23 6.86
CA SER A 143 0.81 -3.08 7.68
C SER A 143 0.06 -1.78 7.37
N ALA A 144 0.77 -0.64 7.27
CA ALA A 144 0.20 0.64 6.88
C ALA A 144 -0.43 0.61 5.48
N MET A 145 0.26 -0.03 4.52
CA MET A 145 -0.25 -0.24 3.16
C MET A 145 -1.54 -1.08 3.17
N ALA A 146 -1.58 -2.19 3.91
CA ALA A 146 -2.77 -3.04 3.98
C ALA A 146 -4.00 -2.27 4.49
N ILE A 147 -3.82 -1.48 5.55
CA ILE A 147 -4.86 -0.61 6.11
C ILE A 147 -5.36 0.39 5.06
N SER A 148 -4.43 1.13 4.46
CA SER A 148 -4.75 2.17 3.47
C SER A 148 -5.49 1.59 2.26
N CYS A 149 -5.09 0.42 1.76
CA CYS A 149 -5.77 -0.28 0.67
C CYS A 149 -7.22 -0.61 1.02
N SER A 150 -7.47 -1.23 2.18
CA SER A 150 -8.81 -1.63 2.60
C SER A 150 -9.76 -0.45 2.77
N ILE A 151 -9.30 0.64 3.38
CA ILE A 151 -10.10 1.87 3.53
C ILE A 151 -10.43 2.46 2.15
N SER A 152 -9.50 2.36 1.21
CA SER A 152 -9.67 2.95 -0.12
C SER A 152 -10.67 2.22 -0.99
N ILE A 153 -10.80 0.90 -0.82
CA ILE A 153 -11.89 0.14 -1.44
C ILE A 153 -13.22 0.64 -0.92
N LEU A 154 -13.35 0.79 0.40
CA LEU A 154 -14.57 1.29 1.02
C LEU A 154 -14.94 2.67 0.47
N ILE A 155 -13.97 3.60 0.39
CA ILE A 155 -14.17 4.93 -0.18
C ILE A 155 -14.60 4.86 -1.66
N GLY A 156 -13.92 4.04 -2.48
CA GLY A 156 -14.23 3.88 -3.89
C GLY A 156 -15.66 3.37 -4.15
N ILE A 157 -16.18 2.52 -3.27
CA ILE A 157 -17.57 2.02 -3.36
C ILE A 157 -18.58 3.09 -2.91
N LEU A 158 -18.24 3.86 -1.88
CA LEU A 158 -19.14 4.87 -1.31
C LEU A 158 -19.30 6.09 -2.23
N VAL A 159 -18.21 6.52 -2.86
CA VAL A 159 -18.11 7.78 -3.61
C VAL A 159 -18.33 7.56 -5.10
N ASN A 160 -19.04 8.48 -5.78
CA ASN A 160 -19.29 8.40 -7.22
C ASN A 160 -18.38 9.30 -8.07
N SER A 161 -17.69 10.27 -7.47
CA SER A 161 -16.77 11.18 -8.18
C SER A 161 -15.32 10.78 -7.96
N THR A 162 -14.54 10.70 -9.04
CA THR A 162 -13.11 10.33 -9.01
C THR A 162 -12.30 11.29 -8.14
N MET A 163 -12.51 12.60 -8.27
CA MET A 163 -11.79 13.62 -7.50
C MET A 163 -12.08 13.54 -6.00
N LEU A 164 -13.35 13.36 -5.63
CA LEU A 164 -13.73 13.21 -4.22
C LEU A 164 -13.13 11.93 -3.62
N ALA A 165 -13.10 10.86 -4.40
CA ALA A 165 -12.48 9.61 -3.96
C ALA A 165 -10.97 9.76 -3.75
N VAL A 166 -10.26 10.49 -4.62
CA VAL A 166 -8.82 10.79 -4.44
C VAL A 166 -8.57 11.58 -3.15
N ILE A 167 -9.31 12.67 -2.92
CA ILE A 167 -9.11 13.53 -1.74
C ILE A 167 -9.37 12.74 -0.45
N LEU A 168 -10.48 11.99 -0.41
CA LEU A 168 -10.81 11.17 0.75
C LEU A 168 -9.81 10.02 0.94
N ALA A 169 -9.34 9.40 -0.14
CA ALA A 169 -8.33 8.35 -0.11
C ALA A 169 -7.01 8.88 0.49
N ILE A 170 -6.50 10.01 -0.01
CA ILE A 170 -5.26 10.60 0.51
C ILE A 170 -5.41 10.96 1.99
N TYR A 171 -6.52 11.60 2.37
CA TYR A 171 -6.67 12.07 3.74
C TYR A 171 -6.99 10.92 4.72
N LEU A 172 -8.01 10.11 4.45
CA LEU A 172 -8.40 9.03 5.35
C LEU A 172 -7.43 7.85 5.27
N GLY A 173 -7.01 7.45 4.07
CA GLY A 173 -6.10 6.32 3.88
C GLY A 173 -4.75 6.55 4.55
N ASN A 174 -4.16 7.74 4.41
CA ASN A 174 -2.87 8.05 5.02
C ASN A 174 -3.00 8.23 6.55
N GLN A 175 -3.96 9.03 7.01
CA GLN A 175 -4.08 9.34 8.44
C GLN A 175 -4.49 8.12 9.28
N LEU A 176 -5.34 7.24 8.74
CA LEU A 176 -5.71 6.01 9.43
C LEU A 176 -4.59 4.97 9.41
N SER A 177 -3.68 5.02 8.42
CA SER A 177 -2.50 4.15 8.40
C SER A 177 -1.52 4.46 9.56
N LEU A 178 -1.51 5.70 10.06
CA LEU A 178 -0.71 6.11 11.22
C LEU A 178 -1.15 5.42 12.52
N ILE A 179 -2.38 4.88 12.59
CA ILE A 179 -2.86 4.09 13.74
C ILE A 179 -1.95 2.89 13.98
N ALA A 180 -1.31 2.34 12.94
CA ALA A 180 -0.36 1.24 13.07
C ALA A 180 0.91 1.62 13.84
N VAL A 181 1.29 2.90 13.85
CA VAL A 181 2.56 3.39 14.41
C VAL A 181 2.36 4.19 15.70
N LEU A 182 1.22 4.86 15.83
CA LEU A 182 0.91 5.78 16.93
C LEU A 182 1.26 5.23 18.33
N PRO A 183 0.92 3.98 18.68
CA PRO A 183 1.08 3.50 20.06
C PRO A 183 2.53 3.14 20.40
N GLY A 184 3.36 2.83 19.40
CA GLY A 184 4.81 2.68 19.59
C GLY A 184 5.51 4.00 19.90
N ILE A 185 4.89 5.14 19.58
CA ILE A 185 5.41 6.48 19.89
C ILE A 185 5.04 6.88 21.33
N PHE A 186 3.85 6.47 21.82
CA PHE A 186 3.35 6.87 23.13
C PHE A 186 3.74 5.91 24.27
N PHE A 187 4.07 4.65 23.96
CA PHE A 187 4.40 3.63 24.97
C PHE A 187 5.70 2.90 24.62
N GLU A 188 6.79 3.25 25.32
CA GLU A 188 8.12 2.61 25.14
C GLU A 188 8.12 1.11 25.48
N SER A 189 7.13 0.62 26.24
CA SER A 189 7.04 -0.78 26.67
C SER A 189 6.41 -1.73 25.63
N ILE A 190 5.91 -1.20 24.51
CA ILE A 190 5.23 -2.00 23.49
C ILE A 190 6.20 -2.29 22.34
N ASN A 191 6.33 -3.57 21.97
CA ASN A 191 7.02 -3.94 20.75
C ASN A 191 6.22 -3.43 19.53
N THR A 192 6.71 -2.34 18.93
CA THR A 192 6.09 -1.63 17.80
C THR A 192 5.78 -2.55 16.63
N ILE A 193 6.62 -3.56 16.37
CA ILE A 193 6.49 -4.48 15.24
C ILE A 193 5.27 -5.39 15.42
N ALA A 194 5.19 -6.04 16.58
CA ALA A 194 4.09 -6.95 16.91
C ALA A 194 2.76 -6.20 16.92
N TYR A 195 2.76 -4.98 17.46
CA TYR A 195 1.59 -4.11 17.47
C TYR A 195 1.14 -3.75 16.05
N ALA A 196 2.05 -3.26 15.20
CA ALA A 196 1.74 -2.85 13.84
C ALA A 196 1.19 -4.02 13.01
N LEU A 197 1.74 -5.22 13.15
CA LEU A 197 1.23 -6.43 12.48
C LEU A 197 -0.17 -6.81 12.95
N ILE A 198 -0.38 -6.90 14.26
CA ILE A 198 -1.66 -7.33 14.84
C ILE A 198 -2.75 -6.34 14.45
N ILE A 199 -2.51 -5.04 14.62
CA ILE A 199 -3.51 -4.02 14.29
C ILE A 199 -3.69 -3.88 12.78
N GLY A 200 -2.61 -4.00 12.01
CA GLY A 200 -2.66 -4.06 10.55
C GLY A 200 -3.63 -5.14 10.08
N LEU A 201 -3.48 -6.36 10.58
CA LEU A 201 -4.34 -7.49 10.22
C LEU A 201 -5.78 -7.29 10.71
N ILE A 202 -5.99 -6.93 11.98
CA ILE A 202 -7.33 -6.77 12.56
C ILE A 202 -8.10 -5.68 11.85
N LEU A 203 -7.49 -4.50 11.66
CA LEU A 203 -8.17 -3.35 11.07
C LEU A 203 -8.45 -3.57 9.58
N THR A 204 -7.49 -4.15 8.85
CA THR A 204 -7.69 -4.57 7.45
C THR A 204 -8.84 -5.58 7.33
N PHE A 205 -8.91 -6.56 8.23
CA PHE A 205 -9.99 -7.55 8.25
C PHE A 205 -11.35 -6.91 8.55
N LEU A 206 -11.45 -6.06 9.57
CA LEU A 206 -12.68 -5.37 9.94
C LEU A 206 -13.17 -4.44 8.83
N VAL A 207 -12.29 -3.64 8.24
CA VAL A 207 -12.65 -2.74 7.14
C VAL A 207 -13.09 -3.52 5.91
N ASN A 208 -12.39 -4.61 5.58
CA ASN A 208 -12.84 -5.50 4.51
C ASN A 208 -14.22 -6.05 4.84
N LEU A 209 -14.51 -6.52 6.07
CA LEU A 209 -15.83 -7.01 6.49
C LEU A 209 -16.93 -5.93 6.40
N VAL A 210 -16.61 -4.67 6.67
CA VAL A 210 -17.57 -3.58 6.42
C VAL A 210 -17.80 -3.39 4.92
N THR A 211 -16.74 -3.42 4.12
CA THR A 211 -16.77 -3.24 2.65
C THR A 211 -17.67 -4.28 1.98
N VAL A 212 -17.40 -5.53 2.33
CA VAL A 212 -18.24 -6.73 2.27
C VAL A 212 -19.73 -6.35 2.49
N LEU A 213 -20.12 -6.00 3.71
CA LEU A 213 -21.54 -5.75 4.05
C LEU A 213 -22.17 -4.60 3.24
N VAL A 214 -21.42 -3.52 2.99
CA VAL A 214 -21.87 -2.39 2.18
C VAL A 214 -22.16 -2.82 0.74
N LEU A 215 -21.31 -3.66 0.17
CA LEU A 215 -21.42 -4.12 -1.21
C LEU A 215 -22.61 -5.06 -1.43
N GLN A 216 -23.01 -5.81 -0.41
CA GLN A 216 -24.24 -6.62 -0.44
C GLN A 216 -25.50 -5.75 -0.45
N ARG A 217 -25.47 -4.58 0.18
CA ARG A 217 -26.64 -3.69 0.29
C ARG A 217 -26.75 -2.69 -0.86
N LYS A 218 -25.64 -2.30 -1.48
CA LYS A 218 -25.60 -1.29 -2.54
C LYS A 218 -25.62 -1.95 -3.92
N SER A 219 -26.50 -1.49 -4.82
CA SER A 219 -26.30 -1.71 -6.25
C SER A 219 -25.14 -0.83 -6.70
N LEU A 220 -24.05 -1.46 -7.13
CA LEU A 220 -22.90 -0.79 -7.76
C LEU A 220 -23.31 -0.23 -9.11
#